data_AF-A0A1Y5NCS3-F1
#
_entry.id   AF-A0A1Y5NCS3-F1
#
_cell.length_a   1.000
_cell.length_b   1.000
_cell.length_c   1.000
_cell.angle_alpha   90.00
_cell.angle_beta   90.00
_cell.angle_gamma   90.00
#
_symmetry.space_group_name_H-M   'P 1'
#
loop_
_entity.id
_entity.type
_entity.pdbx_description
1 polymer ?
#
loop_
_entity_poly.entity_id
_entity_poly.type
_entity_poly.pdbx_seq_one_letter_code
_entity_poly.pdbx_strand_id
1 'polypeptide(L)'
;ILNASTPTSTDEKINFLLTRRIAIYDAAISCEIKGSSDAKMISVAPANLEPIFDGARIMQVFSNGGKAHEICEKYLKNQILNATGKLPVKLPSTSSANANFSFERLVCEWTVVADTLLRDG
;
A
#
# COMPACT_ATOMS: atom_id res chain seq x y z
N ILE A 1 12.88 7.91 -11.91
CA ILE A 1 11.79 8.36 -11.00
C ILE A 1 12.37 8.84 -9.66
N LEU A 2 13.01 7.99 -8.85
CA LEU A 2 13.57 8.39 -7.54
C LEU A 2 15.12 8.50 -7.51
N ASN A 3 15.78 8.54 -8.67
CA ASN A 3 17.23 8.71 -8.83
C ASN A 3 18.10 7.91 -7.82
N ALA A 4 17.78 6.64 -7.62
CA ALA A 4 18.53 5.72 -6.77
C ALA A 4 18.81 4.42 -7.54
N SER A 5 19.87 3.73 -7.15
CA SER A 5 20.18 2.38 -7.65
C SER A 5 19.04 1.41 -7.32
N THR A 6 18.73 0.50 -8.25
CA THR A 6 17.73 -0.54 -8.02
C THR A 6 18.17 -1.48 -6.90
N PRO A 7 17.45 -1.56 -5.78
CA PRO A 7 17.84 -2.44 -4.68
C PRO A 7 17.60 -3.91 -5.06
N THR A 8 18.60 -4.74 -4.81
CA THR A 8 18.62 -6.15 -5.20
C THR A 8 18.40 -7.07 -4.00
N SER A 9 19.09 -6.80 -2.89
CA SER A 9 18.98 -7.56 -1.65
C SER A 9 17.81 -7.08 -0.77
N THR A 10 17.42 -7.89 0.22
CA THR A 10 16.38 -7.51 1.18
C THR A 10 16.81 -6.28 1.99
N ASP A 11 18.06 -6.22 2.43
CA ASP A 11 18.58 -5.09 3.20
C ASP A 11 18.63 -3.80 2.37
N GLU A 12 19.02 -3.90 1.09
CA GLU A 12 18.97 -2.76 0.17
C GLU A 12 17.54 -2.25 -0.03
N LYS A 13 16.56 -3.15 -0.13
CA LYS A 13 15.14 -2.78 -0.25
C LYS A 13 14.63 -2.09 1.00
N ILE A 14 14.96 -2.63 2.19
CA ILE A 14 14.59 -2.03 3.48
C ILE A 14 15.22 -0.64 3.59
N ASN A 15 16.52 -0.51 3.33
CA ASN A 15 17.23 0.77 3.42
C ASN A 15 16.67 1.80 2.42
N PHE A 16 16.35 1.36 1.21
CA PHE A 16 15.71 2.21 0.21
C PHE A 16 14.37 2.76 0.69
N LEU A 17 13.50 1.91 1.25
CA LEU A 17 12.20 2.31 1.78
C LEU A 17 12.36 3.29 2.95
N LEU A 18 13.25 2.99 3.90
CA LEU A 18 13.53 3.86 5.06
C LEU A 18 14.06 5.23 4.63
N THR A 19 15.04 5.26 3.70
CA THR A 19 15.62 6.51 3.16
C THR A 19 14.55 7.35 2.45
N ARG A 20 13.56 6.71 1.82
CA ARG A 20 12.46 7.37 1.11
C ARG A 20 11.23 7.60 1.98
N ARG A 21 11.28 7.29 3.29
CA ARG A 21 10.14 7.40 4.23
C ARG A 21 8.89 6.64 3.77
N ILE A 22 9.09 5.49 3.14
CA ILE A 22 8.01 4.61 2.71
C ILE A 22 7.87 3.49 3.74
N ALA A 23 6.66 3.31 4.26
CA ALA A 23 6.29 2.15 5.06
C ALA A 23 5.41 1.20 4.24
N ILE A 24 5.57 -0.10 4.47
CA ILE A 24 4.72 -1.15 3.90
C ILE A 24 4.05 -1.87 5.06
N TYR A 25 2.74 -2.11 4.94
CA TYR A 25 1.97 -2.82 5.94
C TYR A 25 0.80 -3.56 5.28
N ASP A 26 0.34 -4.62 5.92
CA ASP A 26 -0.81 -5.38 5.44
C ASP A 26 -2.13 -4.67 5.75
N ALA A 27 -3.11 -4.78 4.85
CA ALA A 27 -4.45 -4.23 5.08
C ALA A 27 -5.27 -5.06 6.10
N ALA A 28 -4.94 -6.34 6.26
CA ALA A 28 -5.57 -7.25 7.20
C ALA A 28 -4.52 -8.09 7.94
N ILE A 29 -4.72 -8.26 9.24
CA ILE A 29 -3.87 -9.08 10.11
C ILE A 29 -4.20 -10.56 9.93
N SER A 30 -5.47 -10.88 9.71
CA SER A 30 -5.91 -12.24 9.42
C SER A 30 -7.14 -12.24 8.54
N CYS A 31 -7.28 -13.32 7.80
CA CYS A 31 -8.47 -13.59 7.01
C CYS A 31 -8.64 -15.10 6.83
N GLU A 32 -9.88 -15.55 6.78
CA GLU A 32 -10.16 -16.90 6.31
C GLU A 32 -10.43 -16.85 4.81
N ILE A 33 -9.62 -17.59 4.06
CA ILE A 33 -9.82 -17.78 2.63
C ILE A 33 -10.44 -19.16 2.44
N LYS A 34 -11.67 -19.23 1.93
CA LYS A 34 -12.30 -20.52 1.61
C LYS A 34 -12.05 -20.87 0.13
N GLY A 35 -11.00 -21.67 -0.11
CA GLY A 35 -10.51 -22.03 -1.45
C GLY A 35 -9.27 -21.21 -1.86
N SER A 36 -8.87 -21.24 -3.14
CA SER A 36 -7.67 -20.53 -3.65
C SER A 36 -7.96 -19.13 -4.21
N SER A 37 -9.16 -18.56 -3.97
CA SER A 37 -9.59 -17.29 -4.57
C SER A 37 -10.01 -16.28 -3.51
N ASP A 38 -9.47 -15.07 -3.60
CA ASP A 38 -9.79 -13.90 -2.75
C ASP A 38 -11.26 -13.47 -2.81
N ALA A 39 -12.06 -14.02 -3.74
CA ALA A 39 -13.49 -13.78 -3.87
C ALA A 39 -14.31 -14.28 -2.67
N LYS A 40 -13.74 -15.17 -1.83
CA LYS A 40 -14.40 -15.76 -0.65
C LYS A 40 -13.62 -15.52 0.64
N MET A 41 -13.17 -14.30 0.84
CA MET A 41 -12.57 -13.86 2.10
C MET A 41 -13.70 -13.70 3.14
N ILE A 42 -13.71 -14.56 4.16
CA ILE A 42 -14.67 -14.55 5.27
C ILE A 42 -13.88 -14.10 6.52
N SER A 43 -14.51 -13.37 7.45
CA SER A 43 -13.89 -12.98 8.72
C SER A 43 -12.57 -12.20 8.60
N VAL A 44 -12.58 -11.12 7.82
CA VAL A 44 -11.41 -10.23 7.71
C VAL A 44 -11.19 -9.46 9.01
N ALA A 45 -10.03 -9.64 9.64
CA ALA A 45 -9.55 -8.79 10.71
C ALA A 45 -8.68 -7.67 10.09
N PRO A 46 -9.18 -6.43 9.99
CA PRO A 46 -8.41 -5.33 9.42
C PRO A 46 -7.19 -5.03 10.31
N ALA A 47 -6.14 -4.47 9.69
CA ALA A 47 -4.97 -4.01 10.42
C ALA A 47 -5.29 -2.89 11.41
N ASN A 48 -4.65 -2.92 12.59
CA ASN A 48 -4.68 -1.76 13.49
C ASN A 48 -3.58 -0.78 13.10
N LEU A 49 -3.96 0.31 12.42
CA LEU A 49 -3.03 1.35 12.01
C LEU A 49 -2.84 2.46 13.07
N GLU A 50 -3.51 2.39 14.22
CA GLU A 50 -3.47 3.49 15.23
C GLU A 50 -2.04 3.73 15.72
N PRO A 51 -1.25 2.70 16.09
CA PRO A 51 0.12 2.91 16.55
C PRO A 51 1.01 3.58 15.51
N ILE A 52 0.72 3.38 14.21
CA ILE A 52 1.47 3.98 13.11
C ILE A 52 1.11 5.46 12.99
N PHE A 53 -0.19 5.78 13.02
CA PHE A 53 -0.65 7.17 12.91
C PHE A 53 -0.30 8.03 14.13
N ASP A 54 -0.21 7.42 15.32
CA ASP A 54 0.21 8.12 16.54
C ASP A 54 1.73 8.39 16.55
N GLY A 55 2.52 7.46 16.01
CA GLY A 55 4.00 7.53 16.03
C GLY A 55 4.63 8.22 14.81
N ALA A 56 3.88 8.38 13.72
CA ALA A 56 4.41 8.91 12.46
C ALA A 56 3.41 9.82 11.74
N ARG A 57 3.93 10.91 11.16
CA ARG A 57 3.16 11.77 10.27
C ARG A 57 3.00 11.09 8.91
N ILE A 58 1.87 10.42 8.71
CA ILE A 58 1.55 9.79 7.42
C ILE A 58 0.87 10.81 6.50
N MET A 59 1.39 10.97 5.28
CA MET A 59 0.90 11.97 4.34
C MET A 59 -0.13 11.44 3.34
N GLN A 60 -0.08 10.15 3.01
CA GLN A 60 -0.97 9.48 2.08
C GLN A 60 -0.89 7.97 2.30
N VAL A 61 -2.02 7.27 2.19
CA VAL A 61 -2.07 5.81 2.18
C VAL A 61 -2.43 5.33 0.77
N PHE A 62 -1.67 4.36 0.27
CA PHE A 62 -1.92 3.69 -1.01
C PHE A 62 -2.23 2.22 -0.76
N SER A 63 -3.33 1.73 -1.31
CA SER A 63 -3.73 0.32 -1.21
C SER A 63 -3.31 -0.45 -2.46
N ASN A 64 -2.47 -1.45 -2.31
CA ASN A 64 -1.95 -2.30 -3.39
C ASN A 64 -2.97 -3.39 -3.76
N GLY A 65 -3.77 -3.16 -4.81
CA GLY A 65 -4.74 -4.12 -5.33
C GLY A 65 -6.18 -3.92 -4.81
N GLY A 66 -7.11 -4.62 -5.46
CA GLY A 66 -8.55 -4.48 -5.20
C GLY A 66 -8.96 -4.86 -3.78
N LYS A 67 -8.48 -6.01 -3.29
CA LYS A 67 -8.85 -6.50 -1.97
C LYS A 67 -8.35 -5.61 -0.83
N ALA A 68 -7.09 -5.17 -0.91
CA ALA A 68 -6.54 -4.21 0.04
C ALA A 68 -7.37 -2.92 0.05
N HIS A 69 -7.79 -2.42 -1.12
CA HIS A 69 -8.63 -1.24 -1.22
C HIS A 69 -10.03 -1.44 -0.61
N GLU A 70 -10.67 -2.58 -0.84
CA GLU A 70 -11.96 -2.92 -0.21
C GLU A 70 -11.88 -2.91 1.32
N ILE A 71 -10.79 -3.47 1.88
CA ILE A 71 -10.55 -3.48 3.33
C ILE A 71 -10.32 -2.06 3.84
N CYS A 72 -9.48 -1.29 3.14
CA CYS A 72 -9.24 0.12 3.49
C CYS A 72 -10.54 0.92 3.48
N GLU A 73 -11.34 0.84 2.41
CA GLU A 73 -12.60 1.58 2.31
C GLU A 73 -13.62 1.17 3.36
N LYS A 74 -13.71 -0.14 3.67
CA LYS A 74 -14.72 -0.67 4.59
C LYS A 74 -14.37 -0.45 6.07
N TYR A 75 -13.08 -0.58 6.43
CA TYR A 75 -12.67 -0.64 7.84
C TYR A 75 -11.71 0.49 8.25
N LEU A 76 -10.82 0.94 7.35
CA LEU A 76 -9.72 1.84 7.71
C LEU A 76 -9.93 3.28 7.24
N LYS A 77 -10.95 3.53 6.42
CA LYS A 77 -11.19 4.81 5.72
C LYS A 77 -11.23 6.00 6.67
N ASN A 78 -12.04 5.92 7.72
CA ASN A 78 -12.19 7.01 8.68
C ASN A 78 -10.88 7.26 9.43
N GLN A 79 -10.17 6.20 9.79
CA GLN A 79 -8.89 6.30 10.48
C GLN A 79 -7.83 6.98 9.60
N ILE A 80 -7.72 6.55 8.33
CA ILE A 80 -6.81 7.13 7.34
C ILE A 80 -7.16 8.60 7.08
N LEU A 81 -8.45 8.91 6.92
CA LEU A 81 -8.91 10.28 6.69
C LEU A 81 -8.60 11.19 7.87
N ASN A 82 -8.82 10.72 9.10
CA ASN A 82 -8.53 11.49 10.31
C ASN A 82 -7.04 11.75 10.48
N ALA A 83 -6.18 10.75 10.20
CA ALA A 83 -4.74 10.87 10.37
C ALA A 83 -4.06 11.69 9.26
N THR A 84 -4.53 11.57 8.02
CA THR A 84 -3.84 12.11 6.83
C THR A 84 -4.56 13.29 6.17
N GLY A 85 -5.84 13.51 6.51
CA GLY A 85 -6.73 14.43 5.80
C GLY A 85 -7.11 13.97 4.39
N LYS A 86 -6.78 12.73 4.01
CA LYS A 86 -6.95 12.19 2.66
C LYS A 86 -7.54 10.77 2.68
N LEU A 87 -8.21 10.39 1.60
CA LEU A 87 -8.73 9.04 1.41
C LEU A 87 -7.64 8.07 0.92
N PRO A 88 -7.77 6.76 1.17
CA PRO A 88 -6.85 5.76 0.62
C PRO A 88 -6.93 5.75 -0.92
N VAL A 89 -5.77 5.73 -1.57
CA VAL A 89 -5.68 5.70 -3.05
C VAL A 89 -5.47 4.27 -3.53
N LYS A 90 -6.33 3.79 -4.42
CA LYS A 90 -6.22 2.47 -5.03
C LYS A 90 -5.10 2.44 -6.08
N LEU A 91 -4.19 1.49 -5.95
CA LEU A 91 -3.18 1.15 -6.96
C LEU A 91 -3.41 -0.27 -7.50
N PRO A 92 -2.99 -0.56 -8.75
CA PRO A 92 -3.06 -1.91 -9.28
C PRO A 92 -2.12 -2.85 -8.50
N SER A 93 -2.53 -4.12 -8.38
CA SER A 93 -1.74 -5.13 -7.69
C SER A 93 -0.40 -5.35 -8.38
N THR A 94 0.69 -5.35 -7.63
CA THR A 94 2.04 -5.68 -8.11
C THR A 94 2.32 -7.19 -8.16
N SER A 95 1.33 -8.03 -7.82
CA SER A 95 1.45 -9.48 -7.93
C SER A 95 1.58 -9.93 -9.38
N SER A 96 2.39 -10.97 -9.62
CA SER A 96 2.50 -11.62 -10.94
C SER A 96 1.18 -12.23 -11.42
N ALA A 97 0.23 -12.49 -10.51
CA ALA A 97 -1.12 -12.92 -10.86
C ALA A 97 -1.95 -11.83 -11.57
N ASN A 98 -1.52 -10.56 -11.52
CA ASN A 98 -2.17 -9.45 -12.21
C ASN A 98 -1.77 -9.39 -13.68
N ALA A 99 -2.19 -10.38 -14.47
CA ALA A 99 -1.93 -10.44 -15.92
C ALA A 99 -2.64 -9.33 -16.73
N ASN A 100 -3.55 -8.59 -16.11
CA ASN A 100 -4.29 -7.50 -16.75
C ASN A 100 -3.48 -6.20 -16.93
N PHE A 101 -2.30 -6.10 -16.31
CA PHE A 101 -1.43 -4.93 -16.40
C PHE A 101 -0.06 -5.31 -16.96
N SER A 102 0.37 -4.62 -18.02
CA SER A 102 1.78 -4.68 -18.44
C SER A 102 2.66 -3.99 -17.41
N PHE A 103 3.95 -4.32 -17.42
CA PHE A 103 4.92 -3.69 -16.53
C PHE A 103 4.96 -2.16 -16.71
N GLU A 104 4.92 -1.68 -17.95
CA GLU A 104 4.93 -0.24 -18.28
C GLU A 104 3.69 0.46 -17.71
N ARG A 105 2.54 -0.22 -17.78
CA ARG A 105 1.30 0.30 -17.21
C ARG A 105 1.37 0.35 -15.69
N LEU A 106 1.92 -0.69 -15.03
CA LEU A 106 2.15 -0.67 -13.59
C LEU A 106 3.05 0.52 -13.20
N VAL A 107 4.15 0.75 -13.92
CA VAL A 107 5.04 1.89 -13.67
C VAL A 107 4.29 3.22 -13.78
N CYS A 108 3.47 3.39 -14.80
CA CYS A 108 2.66 4.60 -14.98
C CYS A 108 1.72 4.83 -13.79
N GLU A 109 0.93 3.83 -13.42
CA GLU A 109 -0.05 3.92 -12.31
C GLU A 109 0.63 4.17 -10.95
N TRP A 110 1.81 3.59 -10.73
CA TRP A 110 2.56 3.75 -9.48
C TRP A 110 3.38 5.05 -9.41
N THR A 111 3.46 5.83 -10.50
CA THR A 111 4.21 7.10 -10.52
C THR A 111 3.65 8.12 -9.52
N VAL A 112 2.35 8.04 -9.20
CA VAL A 112 1.72 8.90 -8.18
C VAL A 112 2.38 8.80 -6.79
N VAL A 113 2.96 7.65 -6.46
CA VAL A 113 3.71 7.48 -5.20
C VAL A 113 4.97 8.35 -5.22
N ALA A 114 5.71 8.32 -6.33
CA ALA A 114 6.88 9.16 -6.47
C ALA A 114 6.55 10.66 -6.52
N ASP A 115 5.49 11.04 -7.22
CA ASP A 115 5.01 12.43 -7.23
C ASP A 115 4.65 12.91 -5.82
N THR A 116 4.06 12.02 -5.02
CA THR A 116 3.73 12.32 -3.63
C THR A 116 4.98 12.53 -2.78
N LEU A 117 6.01 11.69 -2.96
CA LEU A 117 7.29 11.83 -2.24
C LEU A 117 8.06 13.10 -2.65
N LEU A 118 8.03 13.46 -3.94
CA LEU A 118 8.76 14.64 -4.44
C LEU A 118 8.12 15.97 -4.02
N ARG A 119 6.84 15.98 -3.65
CA ARG A 119 6.15 17.15 -3.11
C ARG A 119 6.41 17.38 -1.62
N ASP A 120 7.01 16.41 -0.92
CA ASP A 120 7.41 16.51 0.50
C ASP A 120 8.80 17.15 0.70
N GLY A 121 9.43 17.59 -0.40
CA GLY A 121 10.76 18.22 -0.42
C GLY A 121 10.73 19.73 -0.35
#